data_AF-A0AAN9YUJ4-F1
#
_entry.id   AF-A0AAN9YUJ4-F1
#
_cell.length_a   1.000
_cell.length_b   1.000
_cell.length_c   1.000
_cell.angle_alpha   90.00
_cell.angle_beta   90.00
_cell.angle_gamma   90.00
#
_symmetry.space_group_name_H-M   'P 1'
#
loop_
_entity.id
_entity.type
_entity.pdbx_description
1 polymer ?
#
loop_
_entity_poly.entity_id
_entity_poly.type
_entity_poly.pdbx_seq_one_letter_code
_entity_poly.pdbx_strand_id
1 'polypeptide(L)'
;MPLQVIIIFERSGFAGEVGAALLITPNGERVLSRLGFDFKRARADDMLTFEVLDGVTFKQLHHADLVNAREEFGAPLYTVHRVDLHNELLRLTSALDLCLSSKVVAANAEQGFIVLEDGSRHYADLIVGADGLHSVMRGVVLGDQDAARSTPSAFSAFRFMIPTSKLENDPHFIELMRVKGRGNSILADTTCPTERHMVWYTCRNGQVQNFAGIHESLQTDGDDLKALMLAEFGHYHPSLVNIIK
;
A
#
# COMPACT_ATOMS: atom_id res chain seq x y z
N MET A 1 8.39 -34.61 13.24
CA MET A 1 7.88 -33.33 13.77
C MET A 1 6.36 -33.45 13.84
N PRO A 2 5.70 -33.05 14.92
CA PRO A 2 4.23 -33.04 14.93
C PRO A 2 3.73 -32.17 13.78
N LEU A 3 2.63 -32.59 13.13
CA LEU A 3 1.96 -31.83 12.09
C LEU A 3 1.48 -30.51 12.69
N GLN A 4 2.09 -29.40 12.27
CA GLN A 4 1.65 -28.08 12.67
C GLN A 4 0.43 -27.72 11.82
N VAL A 5 -0.77 -27.79 12.41
CA VAL A 5 -2.00 -27.35 11.77
C VAL A 5 -2.10 -25.84 11.91
N ILE A 6 -2.22 -25.12 10.79
CA ILE A 6 -2.36 -23.66 10.76
C ILE A 6 -3.69 -23.34 10.10
N ILE A 7 -4.54 -22.62 10.83
CA ILE A 7 -5.83 -22.13 10.36
C ILE A 7 -5.79 -20.61 10.36
N ILE A 8 -6.16 -20.00 9.23
CA ILE A 8 -6.22 -18.55 9.05
C ILE A 8 -7.68 -18.15 8.96
N PHE A 9 -8.12 -17.21 9.80
CA PHE A 9 -9.46 -16.64 9.75
C PHE A 9 -9.39 -15.22 9.20
N GLU A 10 -10.11 -14.97 8.11
CA GLU A 10 -10.17 -13.68 7.43
C GLU A 10 -11.62 -13.21 7.32
N ARG A 11 -11.87 -11.95 7.71
CA ARG A 11 -13.23 -11.39 7.73
C ARG A 11 -13.83 -11.19 6.34
N SER A 12 -13.01 -10.94 5.33
CA SER A 12 -13.47 -10.66 3.97
C SER A 12 -13.59 -11.94 3.16
N GLY A 13 -14.44 -11.89 2.13
CA GLY A 13 -14.50 -12.93 1.11
C GLY A 13 -13.51 -12.72 -0.04
N PHE A 14 -12.57 -11.77 0.10
CA PHE A 14 -11.70 -11.26 -0.99
C PHE A 14 -12.42 -10.78 -2.27
N ALA A 15 -13.72 -10.54 -2.20
CA ALA A 15 -14.49 -9.98 -3.30
C ALA A 15 -14.23 -8.47 -3.42
N GLY A 16 -13.22 -8.10 -4.21
CA GLY A 16 -13.03 -6.70 -4.63
C GLY A 16 -11.99 -5.92 -3.84
N GLU A 17 -10.80 -6.48 -3.66
CA GLU A 17 -9.68 -5.69 -3.14
C GLU A 17 -9.29 -4.60 -4.17
N VAL A 18 -9.85 -3.39 -4.00
CA VAL A 18 -9.41 -2.19 -4.71
C VAL A 18 -8.21 -1.65 -3.94
N GLY A 19 -7.02 -2.08 -4.34
CA GLY A 19 -5.79 -1.76 -3.62
C GLY A 19 -4.98 -0.66 -4.32
N ALA A 20 -4.49 0.29 -3.54
CA ALA A 20 -3.38 1.15 -3.97
C ALA A 20 -2.12 0.31 -4.26
N ALA A 21 -1.16 0.86 -4.99
CA ALA A 21 0.15 0.26 -5.08
C ALA A 21 0.95 0.50 -3.77
N LEU A 22 2.03 -0.26 -3.59
CA LEU A 22 2.89 -0.25 -2.41
C LEU A 22 4.36 -0.31 -2.83
N LEU A 23 5.24 0.12 -1.94
CA LEU A 23 6.69 -0.06 -2.07
C LEU A 23 7.13 -1.23 -1.18
N ILE A 24 8.03 -2.06 -1.71
CA ILE A 24 8.77 -3.08 -0.96
C ILE A 24 10.23 -2.66 -0.95
N THR A 25 10.72 -2.30 0.24
CA THR A 25 12.11 -1.92 0.49
C THR A 25 12.98 -3.16 0.80
N PRO A 26 14.32 -3.04 0.86
CA PRO A 26 15.23 -4.20 0.90
C PRO A 26 15.01 -5.12 2.11
N ASN A 27 14.56 -4.58 3.24
CA ASN A 27 14.18 -5.37 4.41
C ASN A 27 12.96 -6.27 4.15
N GLY A 28 11.93 -5.75 3.48
CA GLY A 28 10.72 -6.51 3.13
C GLY A 28 11.02 -7.55 2.04
N GLU A 29 11.82 -7.17 1.04
CA GLU A 29 12.25 -8.08 -0.02
C GLU A 29 12.92 -9.33 0.54
N ARG A 30 13.90 -9.17 1.43
CA ARG A 30 14.66 -10.30 1.96
C ARG A 30 13.79 -11.30 2.73
N VAL A 31 12.76 -10.81 3.41
CA VAL A 31 11.80 -11.67 4.12
C VAL A 31 10.93 -12.42 3.11
N LEU A 32 10.35 -11.72 2.14
CA LEU A 32 9.50 -12.31 1.11
C LEU A 32 10.25 -13.37 0.28
N SER A 33 11.49 -13.07 -0.13
CA SER A 33 12.35 -14.01 -0.86
C SER A 33 12.61 -15.30 -0.06
N ARG A 34 12.82 -15.20 1.26
CA ARG A 34 12.98 -16.39 2.13
C ARG A 34 11.70 -17.21 2.28
N LEU A 35 10.54 -16.57 2.13
CA LEU A 35 9.23 -17.24 2.15
C LEU A 35 8.87 -17.86 0.78
N GLY A 36 9.73 -17.71 -0.24
CA GLY A 36 9.47 -18.24 -1.58
C GLY A 36 8.53 -17.38 -2.42
N PHE A 37 8.36 -16.10 -2.07
CA PHE A 37 7.59 -15.14 -2.83
C PHE A 37 8.21 -14.87 -4.20
N ASP A 38 7.40 -14.89 -5.25
CA ASP A 38 7.83 -14.60 -6.62
C ASP A 38 7.40 -13.19 -7.05
N PHE A 39 8.36 -12.26 -7.04
CA PHE A 39 8.16 -10.87 -7.46
C PHE A 39 7.70 -10.72 -8.92
N LYS A 40 8.07 -11.67 -9.80
CA LYS A 40 7.62 -11.65 -11.21
C LYS A 40 6.15 -12.04 -11.30
N ARG A 41 5.71 -13.04 -10.53
CA ARG A 41 4.28 -13.42 -10.44
C ARG A 41 3.43 -12.28 -9.87
N ALA A 42 3.97 -11.55 -8.90
CA ALA A 42 3.34 -10.35 -8.37
C ALA A 42 3.44 -9.12 -9.29
N ARG A 43 4.06 -9.24 -10.47
CA ARG A 43 4.26 -8.14 -11.44
C ARG A 43 4.85 -6.90 -10.79
N ALA A 44 5.82 -7.11 -9.90
CA ALA A 44 6.52 -6.03 -9.22
C ALA A 44 7.52 -5.37 -10.17
N ASP A 45 7.62 -4.04 -10.12
CA ASP A 45 8.55 -3.25 -10.92
C ASP A 45 9.78 -2.92 -10.09
N ASP A 46 10.98 -3.05 -10.67
CA ASP A 46 12.19 -2.55 -10.03
C ASP A 46 12.08 -1.04 -9.83
N MET A 47 12.27 -0.58 -8.59
CA MET A 47 12.30 0.84 -8.27
C MET A 47 13.73 1.36 -8.43
N LEU A 48 14.05 1.83 -9.64
CA LEU A 48 15.42 2.20 -10.04
C LEU A 48 15.83 3.60 -9.63
N THR A 49 14.89 4.47 -9.28
CA THR A 49 15.17 5.82 -8.82
C THR A 49 14.25 6.20 -7.67
N PHE A 50 14.74 7.08 -6.80
CA PHE A 50 13.92 7.85 -5.89
C PHE A 50 14.18 9.33 -6.14
N GLU A 51 13.13 10.11 -6.39
CA GLU A 51 13.28 11.52 -6.72
C GLU A 51 12.25 12.38 -6.00
N VAL A 52 12.64 13.63 -5.80
CA VAL A 52 11.74 14.69 -5.34
C VAL A 52 11.73 15.75 -6.42
N LEU A 53 10.56 16.03 -6.97
CA LEU A 53 10.30 17.12 -7.90
C LEU A 53 9.47 18.17 -7.17
N ASP A 54 9.64 19.43 -7.56
CA ASP A 54 8.73 20.50 -7.17
C ASP A 54 7.38 20.27 -7.88
N GLY A 55 6.29 20.12 -7.12
CA GLY A 55 4.97 19.80 -7.66
C GLY A 55 4.38 20.91 -8.55
N VAL A 56 4.79 22.16 -8.37
CA VAL A 56 4.28 23.33 -9.10
C VAL A 56 5.06 23.55 -10.39
N THR A 57 6.39 23.48 -10.32
CA THR A 57 7.29 23.76 -11.46
C THR A 57 7.79 22.51 -12.18
N PHE A 58 7.60 21.33 -11.59
CA PHE A 58 8.15 20.05 -12.03
C PHE A 58 9.68 19.99 -12.08
N LYS A 59 10.37 20.94 -11.45
CA LYS A 59 11.83 20.98 -11.37
C LYS A 59 12.34 19.93 -10.38
N GLN A 60 13.40 19.21 -10.75
CA GLN A 60 14.06 18.26 -9.84
C GLN A 60 14.69 18.99 -8.64
N LEU A 61 14.30 18.56 -7.43
CA LEU A 61 14.84 19.02 -6.15
C LEU A 61 15.85 18.02 -5.58
N HIS A 62 15.56 16.72 -5.73
CA HIS A 62 16.42 15.64 -5.28
C HIS A 62 16.33 14.44 -6.21
N HIS A 63 17.41 13.67 -6.30
CA HIS A 63 17.48 12.44 -7.07
C HIS A 63 18.48 11.48 -6.43
N ALA A 64 18.07 10.22 -6.31
CA ALA A 64 18.88 9.09 -5.91
C ALA A 64 18.74 7.97 -6.94
N ASP A 65 19.88 7.46 -7.40
CA ASP A 65 19.97 6.27 -8.24
C ASP A 65 19.91 5.03 -7.34
N LEU A 66 19.02 4.10 -7.66
CA LEU A 66 18.80 2.85 -6.93
C LEU A 66 19.08 1.61 -7.80
N VAL A 67 19.70 1.78 -8.98
CA VAL A 67 20.08 0.67 -9.87
C VAL A 67 20.97 -0.36 -9.14
N ASN A 68 21.85 0.11 -8.25
CA ASN A 68 22.76 -0.73 -7.47
C ASN A 68 22.24 -1.06 -6.06
N ALA A 69 20.94 -0.89 -5.80
CA ALA A 69 20.36 -1.11 -4.46
C ALA A 69 20.63 -2.51 -3.90
N ARG A 70 20.73 -3.53 -4.77
CA ARG A 70 21.12 -4.88 -4.34
C ARG A 70 22.51 -4.92 -3.70
N GLU A 71 23.47 -4.20 -4.27
CA GLU A 71 24.86 -4.17 -3.80
C GLU A 71 24.96 -3.34 -2.52
N GLU A 72 24.25 -2.21 -2.46
CA GLU A 72 24.30 -1.28 -1.33
C GLU A 72 23.49 -1.77 -0.11
N PHE A 73 22.30 -2.34 -0.33
CA PHE A 73 21.36 -2.69 0.74
C PHE A 73 21.12 -4.20 0.87
N GLY A 74 21.77 -5.02 0.02
CA GLY A 74 21.65 -6.48 0.00
C GLY A 74 20.40 -7.01 -0.72
N ALA A 75 19.53 -6.13 -1.21
CA ALA A 75 18.30 -6.47 -1.93
C ALA A 75 17.76 -5.29 -2.74
N PRO A 76 17.03 -5.53 -3.85
CA PRO A 76 16.40 -4.48 -4.64
C PRO A 76 15.19 -3.87 -3.93
N LEU A 77 14.70 -2.77 -4.50
CA LEU A 77 13.44 -2.14 -4.12
C LEU A 77 12.42 -2.39 -5.23
N TYR A 78 11.17 -2.58 -4.84
CA TYR A 78 10.08 -2.79 -5.80
C TYR A 78 8.90 -1.87 -5.54
N THR A 79 8.18 -1.54 -6.60
CA THR A 79 6.78 -1.09 -6.52
C THR A 79 5.86 -2.22 -6.97
N VAL A 80 4.74 -2.41 -6.28
CA VAL A 80 3.85 -3.56 -6.54
C VAL A 80 2.39 -3.17 -6.36
N HIS A 81 1.52 -3.72 -7.21
CA HIS A 81 0.08 -3.56 -7.03
C HIS A 81 -0.38 -4.44 -5.86
N ARG A 82 -1.11 -3.88 -4.88
CA ARG A 82 -1.48 -4.60 -3.64
C ARG A 82 -2.21 -5.92 -3.88
N VAL A 83 -3.12 -5.96 -4.84
CA VAL A 83 -3.82 -7.20 -5.24
C VAL A 83 -2.85 -8.29 -5.72
N ASP A 84 -1.83 -7.92 -6.47
CA ASP A 84 -0.89 -8.89 -7.03
C ASP A 84 0.07 -9.41 -5.95
N LEU A 85 0.52 -8.51 -5.06
CA LEU A 85 1.24 -8.87 -3.84
C LEU A 85 0.42 -9.85 -2.99
N HIS A 86 -0.84 -9.54 -2.73
CA HIS A 86 -1.71 -10.36 -1.90
C HIS A 86 -2.01 -11.72 -2.53
N ASN A 87 -2.29 -11.77 -3.84
CA ASN A 87 -2.50 -13.03 -4.55
C ASN A 87 -1.27 -13.94 -4.54
N GLU A 88 -0.08 -13.37 -4.64
CA GLU A 88 1.15 -14.16 -4.55
C GLU A 88 1.40 -14.67 -3.12
N LEU A 89 1.06 -13.89 -2.09
CA LEU A 89 1.07 -14.37 -0.70
C LEU A 89 0.06 -15.51 -0.48
N LEU A 90 -1.16 -15.38 -1.00
CA LEU A 90 -2.20 -16.43 -0.95
C LEU A 90 -1.74 -17.73 -1.61
N ARG A 91 -0.98 -17.65 -2.70
CA ARG A 91 -0.42 -18.84 -3.34
C ARG A 91 0.51 -19.60 -2.38
N LEU A 92 1.30 -18.88 -1.58
CA LEU A 92 2.19 -19.46 -0.57
C LEU A 92 1.43 -20.12 0.59
N THR A 93 0.16 -19.74 0.82
CA THR A 93 -0.68 -20.32 1.87
C THR A 93 -1.54 -21.50 1.39
N SER A 94 -1.33 -22.01 0.16
CA SER A 94 -2.17 -23.06 -0.44
C SER A 94 -2.23 -24.40 0.33
N ALA A 95 -1.27 -24.64 1.24
CA ALA A 95 -1.25 -25.81 2.11
C ALA A 95 -1.91 -25.55 3.49
N LEU A 96 -2.43 -24.35 3.73
CA LEU A 96 -3.01 -23.93 5.02
C LEU A 96 -4.54 -23.87 4.92
N ASP A 97 -5.21 -24.08 6.05
CA ASP A 97 -6.67 -23.96 6.12
C ASP A 97 -7.06 -22.48 6.20
N LEU A 98 -7.61 -21.96 5.11
CA LEU A 98 -8.03 -20.56 5.01
C LEU A 98 -9.56 -20.44 5.09
N CYS A 99 -10.03 -19.89 6.21
CA CYS A 99 -11.44 -19.61 6.48
C CYS A 99 -11.77 -18.15 6.15
N LEU A 100 -12.37 -17.92 4.97
CA LEU A 100 -12.84 -16.60 4.55
C LEU A 100 -14.20 -16.27 5.18
N SER A 101 -14.62 -15.00 5.08
CA SER A 101 -15.87 -14.50 5.68
C SER A 101 -16.03 -14.86 7.16
N SER A 102 -14.90 -15.03 7.86
CA SER A 102 -14.81 -15.55 9.21
C SER A 102 -14.23 -14.46 10.12
N LYS A 103 -15.09 -13.53 10.53
CA LYS A 103 -14.67 -12.40 11.36
C LYS A 103 -14.51 -12.83 12.81
N VAL A 104 -13.29 -12.69 13.32
CA VAL A 104 -12.99 -12.84 14.75
C VAL A 104 -13.48 -11.61 15.51
N VAL A 105 -14.27 -11.80 16.56
CA VAL A 105 -14.86 -10.73 17.36
C VAL A 105 -14.37 -10.71 18.81
N ALA A 106 -13.79 -11.81 19.29
CA ALA A 106 -13.16 -11.89 20.61
C ALA A 106 -12.12 -13.02 20.65
N ALA A 107 -11.26 -13.02 21.67
CA ALA A 107 -10.42 -14.15 22.00
C ALA A 107 -10.20 -14.24 23.51
N ASN A 108 -9.84 -15.43 23.98
CA ASN A 108 -9.35 -15.68 25.32
C ASN A 108 -8.00 -16.37 25.21
N ALA A 109 -6.93 -15.62 25.48
CA ALA A 109 -5.56 -16.12 25.37
C ALA A 109 -5.21 -17.15 26.44
N GLU A 110 -5.77 -17.05 27.65
CA GLU A 110 -5.52 -17.99 28.75
C GLU A 110 -6.16 -19.36 28.48
N GLN A 111 -7.35 -19.36 27.89
CA GLN A 111 -8.10 -20.58 27.54
C GLN A 111 -7.80 -21.05 26.11
N GLY A 112 -6.99 -20.31 25.34
CA GLY A 112 -6.52 -20.70 24.02
C GLY A 112 -7.61 -20.78 22.96
N PHE A 113 -8.54 -19.81 22.88
CA PHE A 113 -9.53 -19.78 21.80
C PHE A 113 -9.86 -18.39 21.26
N ILE A 114 -10.38 -18.37 20.03
CA ILE A 114 -11.04 -17.23 19.39
C ILE A 114 -12.55 -17.45 19.28
N VAL A 115 -13.31 -16.37 19.16
CA VAL A 115 -14.76 -16.37 18.91
C VAL A 115 -15.04 -15.68 17.59
N LEU A 116 -15.78 -16.35 16.70
CA LEU A 116 -16.24 -15.77 15.44
C LEU A 116 -17.56 -15.01 15.63
N GLU A 117 -17.92 -14.16 14.67
CA GLU A 117 -19.16 -13.35 14.71
C GLU A 117 -20.44 -14.21 14.78
N ASP A 118 -20.40 -15.45 14.29
CA ASP A 118 -21.50 -16.43 14.41
C ASP A 118 -21.61 -17.10 15.79
N GLY A 119 -20.70 -16.79 16.71
CA GLY A 119 -20.62 -17.32 18.07
C GLY A 119 -19.83 -18.62 18.21
N SER A 120 -19.34 -19.21 17.11
CA SER A 120 -18.48 -20.39 17.15
C SER A 120 -17.13 -20.10 17.82
N ARG A 121 -16.54 -21.14 18.42
CA ARG A 121 -15.24 -21.07 19.10
C ARG A 121 -14.24 -21.99 18.44
N HIS A 122 -13.03 -21.48 18.23
CA HIS A 122 -11.91 -22.26 17.69
C HIS A 122 -10.74 -22.22 18.66
N TYR A 123 -10.22 -23.39 19.01
CA TYR A 123 -9.15 -23.56 19.98
C TYR A 123 -7.80 -23.75 19.28
N ALA A 124 -6.74 -23.20 19.87
CA ALA A 124 -5.37 -23.30 19.36
C ALA A 124 -4.34 -23.20 20.50
N ASP A 125 -3.18 -23.82 20.29
CA ASP A 125 -2.03 -23.68 21.19
C ASP A 125 -1.40 -22.29 21.13
N LEU A 126 -1.53 -21.62 19.96
CA LEU A 126 -1.04 -20.27 19.71
C LEU A 126 -2.03 -19.49 18.84
N ILE A 127 -2.35 -18.27 19.27
CA ILE A 127 -3.16 -17.32 18.50
C ILE A 127 -2.26 -16.19 18.03
N VAL A 128 -2.25 -15.92 16.73
CA VAL A 128 -1.49 -14.80 16.13
C VAL A 128 -2.47 -13.72 15.70
N GLY A 129 -2.38 -12.55 16.33
CA GLY A 129 -3.14 -11.36 15.93
C GLY A 129 -2.47 -10.60 14.80
N ALA A 130 -2.98 -10.80 13.57
CA ALA A 130 -2.56 -10.10 12.36
C ALA A 130 -3.72 -9.30 11.72
N ASP A 131 -4.61 -8.77 12.56
CA ASP A 131 -5.93 -8.20 12.23
C ASP A 131 -5.95 -6.67 12.02
N GLY A 132 -4.78 -6.07 11.78
CA GLY A 132 -4.64 -4.69 11.27
C GLY A 132 -4.93 -3.57 12.29
N LEU A 133 -5.24 -2.38 11.78
CA LEU A 133 -5.32 -1.15 12.59
C LEU A 133 -6.38 -1.25 13.70
N HIS A 134 -7.55 -1.82 13.40
CA HIS A 134 -8.67 -2.00 14.33
C HIS A 134 -8.65 -3.35 15.05
N SER A 135 -7.45 -3.84 15.36
CA SER A 135 -7.20 -5.16 15.94
C SER A 135 -8.02 -5.41 17.20
N VAL A 136 -8.81 -6.48 17.18
CA VAL A 136 -9.47 -7.06 18.35
C VAL A 136 -8.43 -7.74 19.24
N MET A 137 -7.44 -8.40 18.64
CA MET A 137 -6.39 -9.10 19.38
C MET A 137 -5.54 -8.16 20.23
N ARG A 138 -5.33 -6.92 19.78
CA ARG A 138 -4.58 -5.91 20.53
C ARG A 138 -5.21 -5.62 21.90
N GLY A 139 -6.55 -5.56 21.97
CA GLY A 139 -7.24 -5.36 23.24
C GLY A 139 -7.16 -6.58 24.17
N VAL A 140 -7.13 -7.79 23.61
CA VAL A 140 -6.92 -9.03 24.38
C VAL A 140 -5.53 -9.07 25.00
N VAL A 141 -4.49 -8.68 24.25
CA VAL A 141 -3.10 -8.68 24.74
C VAL A 141 -2.86 -7.61 25.80
N LEU A 142 -3.42 -6.41 25.61
CA LEU A 142 -3.19 -5.28 26.53
C LEU A 142 -4.17 -5.22 27.71
N GLY A 143 -5.23 -6.03 27.70
CA GLY A 143 -6.30 -5.96 28.70
C GLY A 143 -7.14 -4.68 28.60
N ASP A 144 -7.12 -4.01 27.45
CA ASP A 144 -7.81 -2.75 27.21
C ASP A 144 -8.54 -2.80 25.86
N GLN A 145 -9.87 -2.82 25.90
CA GLN A 145 -10.70 -2.85 24.68
C GLN A 145 -10.57 -1.58 23.84
N ASP A 146 -10.15 -0.46 24.45
CA ASP A 146 -9.92 0.79 23.75
C ASP A 146 -8.51 0.90 23.15
N ALA A 147 -7.64 -0.09 23.36
CA ALA A 147 -6.32 -0.13 22.73
C ALA A 147 -6.38 -0.14 21.20
N ALA A 148 -7.52 -0.52 20.62
CA ALA A 148 -7.75 -0.51 19.18
C ALA A 148 -7.85 0.91 18.58
N ARG A 149 -8.01 1.95 19.41
CA ARG A 149 -8.19 3.34 18.95
C ARG A 149 -6.92 3.85 18.28
N SER A 150 -7.09 4.42 17.08
CA SER A 150 -6.02 5.07 16.33
C SER A 150 -6.04 6.58 16.56
N THR A 151 -4.87 7.19 16.68
CA THR A 151 -4.72 8.66 16.71
C THR A 151 -4.70 9.21 15.29
N PRO A 152 -5.61 10.12 14.90
CA PRO A 152 -5.56 10.78 13.60
C PRO A 152 -4.26 11.57 13.41
N SER A 153 -3.65 11.48 12.23
CA SER A 153 -2.42 12.21 11.90
C SER A 153 -2.66 13.68 11.51
N ALA A 154 -3.91 14.10 11.33
CA ALA A 154 -4.31 15.35 10.67
C ALA A 154 -3.99 15.41 9.16
N PHE A 155 -3.68 14.27 8.53
CA PHE A 155 -3.48 14.16 7.10
C PHE A 155 -4.38 13.09 6.48
N SER A 156 -4.87 13.39 5.28
CA SER A 156 -5.61 12.46 4.44
C SER A 156 -4.86 12.21 3.13
N ALA A 157 -5.16 11.09 2.47
CA ALA A 157 -4.54 10.71 1.21
C ALA A 157 -5.58 10.35 0.15
N PHE A 158 -5.63 11.11 -0.94
CA PHE A 158 -6.30 10.67 -2.17
C PHE A 158 -5.45 9.59 -2.82
N ARG A 159 -6.05 8.47 -3.24
CA ARG A 159 -5.33 7.39 -3.93
C ARG A 159 -6.11 6.94 -5.14
N PHE A 160 -5.44 6.86 -6.28
CA PHE A 160 -6.02 6.41 -7.52
C PHE A 160 -4.94 5.86 -8.44
N MET A 161 -5.40 5.14 -9.46
CA MET A 161 -4.55 4.54 -10.46
C MET A 161 -5.10 4.79 -11.85
N ILE A 162 -4.21 4.99 -12.81
CA ILE A 162 -4.56 5.22 -14.22
C ILE A 162 -3.83 4.17 -15.06
N PRO A 163 -4.52 3.39 -15.91
CA PRO A 163 -3.85 2.55 -16.89
C PRO A 163 -2.93 3.38 -17.78
N THR A 164 -1.66 3.00 -17.91
CA THR A 164 -0.68 3.73 -18.73
C THR A 164 -1.14 3.88 -20.17
N SER A 165 -1.88 2.90 -20.70
CA SER A 165 -2.46 2.94 -22.05
C SER A 165 -3.45 4.10 -22.28
N LYS A 166 -4.00 4.70 -21.21
CA LYS A 166 -4.83 5.92 -21.31
C LYS A 166 -4.01 7.20 -21.43
N LEU A 167 -2.72 7.15 -21.07
CA LEU A 167 -1.83 8.31 -20.97
C LEU A 167 -0.69 8.28 -22.01
N GLU A 168 -0.32 7.11 -22.53
CA GLU A 168 0.89 6.93 -23.35
C GLU A 168 0.97 7.81 -24.61
N ASN A 169 -0.19 8.26 -25.12
CA ASN A 169 -0.29 9.15 -26.28
C ASN A 169 -0.61 10.61 -25.91
N ASP A 170 -0.81 10.92 -24.62
CA ASP A 170 -1.08 12.28 -24.15
C ASP A 170 0.22 13.11 -24.18
N PRO A 171 0.27 14.27 -24.88
CA PRO A 171 1.47 15.10 -24.94
C PRO A 171 1.93 15.60 -23.56
N HIS A 172 1.01 15.83 -22.62
CA HIS A 172 1.32 16.23 -21.25
C HIS A 172 2.00 15.10 -20.48
N PHE A 173 1.52 13.86 -20.64
CA PHE A 173 2.17 12.70 -20.03
C PHE A 173 3.57 12.48 -20.61
N ILE A 174 3.71 12.54 -21.94
CA ILE A 174 4.99 12.39 -22.63
C ILE A 174 6.00 13.45 -22.18
N GLU A 175 5.56 14.69 -21.99
CA GLU A 175 6.39 15.78 -21.45
C GLU A 175 6.92 15.45 -20.05
N LEU A 176 6.04 15.08 -19.12
CA LEU A 176 6.42 14.77 -17.73
C LEU A 176 7.38 13.58 -17.66
N MET A 177 7.17 12.55 -18.49
CA MET A 177 8.03 11.36 -18.55
C MET A 177 9.44 11.63 -19.11
N ARG A 178 9.72 12.81 -19.67
CA ARG A 178 11.10 13.23 -20.01
C ARG A 178 11.91 13.67 -18.80
N VAL A 179 11.23 14.06 -17.74
CA VAL A 179 11.84 14.53 -16.48
C VAL A 179 11.75 13.47 -15.41
N LYS A 180 10.58 12.84 -15.27
CA LYS A 180 10.33 11.81 -14.25
C LYS A 180 11.15 10.54 -14.51
N GLY A 181 11.85 10.07 -13.47
CA GLY A 181 12.58 8.82 -13.45
C GLY A 181 11.68 7.57 -13.38
N ARG A 182 12.31 6.40 -13.63
CA ARG A 182 11.68 5.07 -13.64
C ARG A 182 11.57 4.45 -12.23
N GLY A 183 11.09 5.24 -11.28
CA GLY A 183 10.93 4.82 -9.90
C GLY A 183 9.90 5.67 -9.15
N ASN A 184 10.13 5.87 -7.86
CA ASN A 184 9.23 6.65 -7.02
C ASN A 184 9.55 8.14 -7.08
N SER A 185 8.55 8.95 -7.46
CA SER A 185 8.63 10.40 -7.47
C SER A 185 7.74 11.00 -6.39
N ILE A 186 8.31 11.86 -5.55
CA ILE A 186 7.55 12.74 -4.67
C ILE A 186 7.45 14.10 -5.35
N LEU A 187 6.23 14.59 -5.55
CA LEU A 187 5.92 15.90 -6.09
C LEU A 187 5.59 16.82 -4.91
N ALA A 188 6.60 17.49 -4.37
CA ALA A 188 6.49 18.29 -3.16
C ALA A 188 5.92 19.69 -3.46
N ASP A 189 4.94 20.15 -2.69
CA ASP A 189 4.46 21.53 -2.79
C ASP A 189 5.41 22.49 -2.05
N THR A 190 6.36 23.08 -2.78
CA THR A 190 7.32 24.05 -2.22
C THR A 190 6.69 25.39 -1.85
N THR A 191 5.42 25.60 -2.21
CA THR A 191 4.65 26.81 -1.88
C THR A 191 3.79 26.62 -0.63
N CYS A 192 3.62 25.38 -0.17
CA CYS A 192 2.87 25.06 1.03
C CYS A 192 3.78 25.13 2.27
N PRO A 193 3.41 25.89 3.32
CA PRO A 193 4.18 25.91 4.57
C PRO A 193 4.03 24.63 5.40
N THR A 194 2.98 23.85 5.13
CA THR A 194 2.72 22.54 5.74
C THR A 194 2.97 21.42 4.73
N GLU A 195 2.85 20.17 5.15
CA GLU A 195 3.10 19.03 4.28
C GLU A 195 1.95 18.83 3.27
N ARG A 196 2.24 19.11 1.99
CA ARG A 196 1.41 18.69 0.86
C ARG A 196 2.31 18.13 -0.23
N HIS A 197 2.02 16.92 -0.69
CA HIS A 197 2.78 16.31 -1.77
C HIS A 197 1.97 15.22 -2.47
N MET A 198 2.34 14.91 -3.72
CA MET A 198 1.82 13.75 -4.42
C MET A 198 2.92 12.73 -4.70
N VAL A 199 2.67 11.46 -4.43
CA VAL A 199 3.55 10.36 -4.74
C VAL A 199 3.11 9.73 -6.06
N TRP A 200 4.06 9.54 -6.98
CA TRP A 200 3.82 8.97 -8.30
C TRP A 200 4.86 7.91 -8.68
N TYR A 201 4.39 6.69 -8.94
CA TYR A 201 5.19 5.58 -9.44
C TYR A 201 4.36 4.60 -10.27
N THR A 202 5.03 3.71 -10.98
CA THR A 202 4.37 2.66 -11.76
C THR A 202 4.23 1.36 -10.99
N CYS A 203 3.29 0.52 -11.40
CA CYS A 203 3.27 -0.90 -11.06
C CYS A 203 2.78 -1.73 -12.26
N ARG A 204 2.83 -3.07 -12.14
CA ARG A 204 2.42 -4.03 -13.19
C ARG A 204 3.24 -3.90 -14.47
N ASN A 205 4.55 -3.92 -14.36
CA ASN A 205 5.51 -3.74 -15.45
C ASN A 205 5.28 -2.42 -16.20
N GLY A 206 5.06 -1.33 -15.46
CA GLY A 206 4.78 -0.03 -16.07
C GLY A 206 3.37 0.15 -16.65
N GLN A 207 2.48 -0.84 -16.54
CA GLN A 207 1.14 -0.79 -17.14
C GLN A 207 0.14 0.07 -16.37
N VAL A 208 0.43 0.40 -15.11
CA VAL A 208 -0.44 1.22 -14.26
C VAL A 208 0.38 2.32 -13.61
N GLN A 209 -0.12 3.56 -13.69
CA GLN A 209 0.37 4.71 -12.96
C GLN A 209 -0.38 4.81 -11.62
N ASN A 210 0.34 4.80 -10.51
CA ASN A 210 -0.23 5.00 -9.17
C ASN A 210 0.04 6.42 -8.68
N PHE A 211 -0.99 7.06 -8.13
CA PHE A 211 -0.92 8.37 -7.52
C PHE A 211 -1.45 8.32 -6.08
N ALA A 212 -0.76 9.02 -5.18
CA ALA A 212 -1.23 9.28 -3.82
C ALA A 212 -0.99 10.74 -3.44
N GLY A 213 -2.04 11.54 -3.29
CA GLY A 213 -1.95 12.95 -2.88
C GLY A 213 -2.19 13.08 -1.38
N ILE A 214 -1.16 13.48 -0.63
CA ILE A 214 -1.20 13.71 0.82
C ILE A 214 -1.42 15.20 1.05
N HIS A 215 -2.41 15.53 1.88
CA HIS A 215 -2.72 16.90 2.29
C HIS A 215 -3.23 16.93 3.72
N GLU A 216 -3.09 18.09 4.36
CA GLU A 216 -3.63 18.34 5.69
C GLU A 216 -5.16 18.33 5.63
N SER A 217 -5.77 17.37 6.33
CA SER A 217 -7.21 17.23 6.43
C SER A 217 -7.57 16.20 7.50
N LEU A 218 -8.66 16.45 8.20
CA LEU A 218 -9.33 15.48 9.06
C LEU A 218 -10.54 14.83 8.39
N GLN A 219 -10.95 15.32 7.21
CA GLN A 219 -12.04 14.73 6.44
C GLN A 219 -11.54 13.51 5.68
N THR A 220 -12.32 12.43 5.72
CA THR A 220 -11.99 11.14 5.09
C THR A 220 -13.05 10.70 4.08
N ASP A 221 -14.07 11.53 3.89
CA ASP A 221 -15.31 11.27 3.18
C ASP A 221 -15.75 12.51 2.40
N GLY A 222 -16.45 12.28 1.28
CA GLY A 222 -16.95 13.34 0.42
C GLY A 222 -17.60 12.77 -0.84
N ASP A 223 -18.62 13.47 -1.34
CA ASP A 223 -19.42 13.00 -2.48
C ASP A 223 -18.67 13.13 -3.83
N ASP A 224 -17.70 14.06 -3.92
CA ASP A 224 -16.85 14.26 -5.11
C ASP A 224 -15.36 14.33 -4.73
N LEU A 225 -14.77 13.16 -4.49
CA LEU A 225 -13.34 13.03 -4.15
C LEU A 225 -12.41 13.60 -5.24
N LYS A 226 -12.86 13.63 -6.50
CA LYS A 226 -12.07 14.15 -7.60
C LYS A 226 -12.01 15.67 -7.58
N ALA A 227 -13.16 16.33 -7.37
CA ALA A 227 -13.20 17.78 -7.20
C ALA A 227 -12.40 18.22 -5.97
N LEU A 228 -12.50 17.49 -4.86
CA LEU A 228 -11.71 17.77 -3.65
C LEU A 228 -10.20 17.63 -3.91
N MET A 229 -9.78 16.56 -4.57
CA MET A 229 -8.38 16.39 -4.97
C MET A 229 -7.91 17.55 -5.87
N LEU A 230 -8.71 17.96 -6.85
CA LEU A 230 -8.36 19.07 -7.74
C LEU A 230 -8.36 20.43 -7.01
N ALA A 231 -9.12 20.60 -5.93
CA ALA A 231 -9.02 21.79 -5.09
C ALA A 231 -7.69 21.85 -4.32
N GLU A 232 -7.18 20.70 -3.88
CA GLU A 232 -5.92 20.60 -3.13
C GLU A 232 -4.67 20.62 -4.02
N PHE A 233 -4.75 20.05 -5.23
CA PHE A 233 -3.60 19.84 -6.12
C PHE A 233 -3.72 20.57 -7.46
N GLY A 234 -4.78 21.36 -7.68
CA GLY A 234 -5.05 22.02 -8.96
C GLY A 234 -4.06 23.12 -9.36
N HIS A 235 -3.25 23.61 -8.41
CA HIS A 235 -2.16 24.57 -8.66
C HIS A 235 -0.83 23.88 -9.01
N TYR A 236 -0.76 22.55 -9.02
CA TYR A 236 0.42 21.82 -9.46
C TYR A 236 0.65 22.02 -10.97
N HIS A 237 1.79 21.54 -11.47
CA HIS A 237 2.19 21.70 -12.87
C HIS A 237 1.03 21.38 -13.84
N PRO A 238 0.70 22.25 -14.82
CA PRO A 238 -0.49 22.09 -15.66
C PRO A 238 -0.59 20.75 -16.38
N SER A 239 0.54 20.22 -16.87
CA SER A 239 0.59 18.90 -17.52
C SER A 239 0.24 17.76 -16.55
N LEU A 240 0.60 17.89 -15.26
CA LEU A 240 0.25 16.91 -14.24
C LEU A 240 -1.25 16.96 -13.91
N VAL A 241 -1.78 18.17 -13.71
CA VAL A 241 -3.22 18.38 -13.48
C VAL A 241 -4.04 17.82 -14.66
N ASN A 242 -3.54 17.93 -15.89
CA ASN A 242 -4.21 17.38 -17.08
C ASN A 242 -4.34 15.85 -17.06
N ILE A 243 -3.33 15.13 -16.57
CA ILE A 243 -3.37 13.66 -16.57
C ILE A 243 -4.14 13.06 -15.40
N ILE A 244 -4.34 13.81 -14.30
CA ILE A 244 -5.06 13.33 -13.10
C ILE A 244 -6.53 13.77 -13.02
N LYS A 245 -6.96 14.70 -13.88
CA LYS A 245 -8.33 15.23 -13.92
C LYS A 245 -9.31 14.32 -14.66
#